data_AF-A0A182YKE5-F1
#
_entry.id   AF-A0A182YKE5-F1
#
_cell.length_a   1.000
_cell.length_b   1.000
_cell.length_c   1.000
_cell.angle_alpha   90.00
_cell.angle_beta   90.00
_cell.angle_gamma   90.00
#
_symmetry.space_group_name_H-M   'P 1'
#
loop_
_entity.id
_entity.type
_entity.pdbx_description
1 polymer ?
#
loop_
_entity_poly.entity_id
_entity_poly.type
_entity_poly.pdbx_seq_one_letter_code
_entity_poly.pdbx_strand_id
1 'polypeptide(L)'
;LPKLERRQMGAYLCIASNDVPPAVSKRVSLSVHFAPSVRPTSQLLGAPLGSDVQLECTVEASPMPVSYWLKGGRVLPNSFASASNGNFAEQPGLSRPEMLLDGPKYGITEDRHGFRTNMRLVVRSFSPGDVGTYHCVSTNSLGRADGTMRLYDMFTLK
;
A
#
# COMPACT_ATOMS: atom_id res chain seq x y z
N LEU A 1 -8.80 -25.84 -17.59
CA LEU A 1 -7.44 -25.26 -17.54
C LEU A 1 -7.05 -25.06 -16.07
N PRO A 2 -5.84 -25.46 -15.63
CA PRO A 2 -5.41 -25.22 -14.26
C PRO A 2 -5.32 -23.70 -13.99
N LYS A 3 -5.73 -23.28 -12.80
CA LYS A 3 -5.74 -21.87 -12.39
C LYS A 3 -4.33 -21.40 -12.07
N LEU A 4 -3.90 -20.30 -12.69
CA LEU A 4 -2.59 -19.68 -12.44
C LEU A 4 -2.59 -18.96 -11.09
N GLU A 5 -1.55 -19.20 -10.29
CA GLU A 5 -1.40 -18.65 -8.94
C GLU A 5 -0.20 -17.72 -8.84
N ARG A 6 -0.26 -16.74 -7.94
CA ARG A 6 0.81 -15.75 -7.72
C ARG A 6 2.17 -16.41 -7.46
N ARG A 7 2.19 -17.53 -6.74
CA ARG A 7 3.40 -18.32 -6.41
C ARG A 7 4.06 -18.99 -7.62
N GLN A 8 3.36 -19.10 -8.74
CA GLN A 8 3.91 -19.66 -9.99
C GLN A 8 4.62 -18.59 -10.82
N MET A 9 4.62 -17.31 -10.40
CA MET A 9 5.44 -16.31 -11.06
C MET A 9 6.93 -16.63 -10.86
N GLY A 10 7.74 -16.39 -11.88
CA GLY A 10 9.17 -16.65 -11.80
C GLY A 10 9.82 -16.92 -13.15
N ALA A 11 11.10 -17.23 -13.09
CA ALA A 11 11.87 -17.64 -14.26
C ALA A 11 11.86 -19.16 -14.39
N TYR A 12 11.37 -19.64 -15.53
CA TYR A 12 11.40 -21.03 -15.95
C TYR A 12 12.53 -21.22 -16.96
N LEU A 13 13.14 -22.42 -16.96
CA LEU A 13 14.18 -22.77 -17.92
C LEU A 13 13.68 -23.91 -18.81
N CYS A 14 13.55 -23.64 -20.10
CA CYS A 14 13.33 -24.68 -21.10
C CYS A 14 14.69 -25.21 -21.53
N ILE A 15 14.95 -26.50 -21.31
CA ILE A 15 16.19 -27.17 -21.71
C ILE A 15 15.86 -28.14 -22.84
N ALA A 16 16.63 -28.09 -23.92
CA ALA A 16 16.57 -29.06 -25.01
C ALA A 16 17.91 -29.80 -25.11
N SER A 17 17.83 -31.13 -25.05
CA SER A 17 18.97 -32.05 -25.14
C SER A 17 18.59 -33.20 -26.05
N ASN A 18 19.51 -33.61 -26.91
CA ASN A 18 19.46 -34.86 -27.68
C ASN A 18 20.54 -35.84 -27.22
N ASP A 19 20.96 -35.72 -25.96
CA ASP A 19 22.02 -36.50 -25.30
C ASP A 19 23.42 -36.37 -25.93
N VAL A 20 23.59 -35.42 -26.85
CA VAL A 20 24.88 -35.01 -27.41
C VAL A 20 25.25 -33.63 -26.88
N PRO A 21 26.35 -33.48 -26.12
CA PRO A 21 26.73 -32.18 -25.55
C PRO A 21 27.11 -31.12 -26.60
N PRO A 22 26.84 -29.83 -26.35
CA PRO A 22 26.13 -29.28 -25.18
C PRO A 22 24.62 -29.18 -25.38
N ALA A 23 23.85 -29.42 -24.31
CA ALA A 23 22.44 -29.08 -24.28
C ALA A 23 22.24 -27.55 -24.33
N VAL A 24 21.13 -27.11 -24.92
CA VAL A 24 20.78 -25.68 -25.01
C VAL A 24 19.63 -25.37 -24.06
N SER A 25 19.58 -24.13 -23.57
CA SER A 25 18.50 -23.70 -22.70
C SER A 25 18.04 -22.27 -22.95
N LYS A 26 16.77 -22.00 -22.65
CA LYS A 26 16.15 -20.68 -22.76
C LYS A 26 15.38 -20.34 -21.50
N ARG A 27 15.69 -19.18 -20.92
CA ARG A 27 14.96 -18.62 -19.78
C ARG A 27 13.66 -17.97 -20.25
N VAL A 28 12.55 -18.31 -19.62
CA VAL A 28 11.22 -17.76 -19.87
C VAL A 28 10.69 -17.18 -18.56
N SER A 29 10.31 -15.90 -18.55
CA SER A 29 9.77 -15.25 -17.36
C SER A 29 8.24 -15.28 -17.38
N LEU A 30 7.64 -15.90 -16.37
CA LEU A 30 6.19 -15.91 -16.15
C LEU A 30 5.83 -14.81 -15.15
N SER A 31 5.09 -13.80 -15.61
CA SER A 31 4.52 -12.75 -14.76
C SER A 31 3.02 -12.98 -14.56
N VAL A 32 2.57 -12.85 -13.32
CA VAL A 32 1.15 -12.94 -12.95
C VAL A 32 0.69 -11.57 -12.47
N HIS A 33 -0.27 -10.96 -13.16
CA HIS A 33 -0.81 -9.64 -12.82
C HIS A 33 -2.08 -9.76 -11.96
N PHE A 34 -2.20 -8.91 -10.95
CA PHE A 34 -3.33 -8.82 -10.03
C PHE A 34 -3.40 -7.43 -9.39
N ALA A 35 -4.62 -6.99 -9.06
CA ALA A 35 -4.85 -5.72 -8.36
C ALA A 35 -4.22 -5.74 -6.94
N PRO A 36 -3.90 -4.56 -6.37
CA PRO A 36 -3.24 -4.49 -5.08
C PRO A 36 -4.12 -5.06 -3.96
N SER A 37 -3.49 -5.74 -3.01
CA SER A 37 -4.08 -6.17 -1.75
C SER A 37 -3.33 -5.49 -0.62
N VAL A 38 -3.99 -4.56 0.09
CA VAL A 38 -3.40 -3.81 1.20
C VAL A 38 -3.83 -4.41 2.53
N ARG A 39 -2.88 -4.62 3.44
CA ARG A 39 -3.10 -5.18 4.77
C ARG A 39 -2.35 -4.38 5.83
N PRO A 40 -3.05 -3.54 6.63
CA PRO A 40 -2.47 -2.93 7.82
C PRO A 40 -2.02 -3.98 8.83
N THR A 41 -0.87 -3.75 9.48
CA THR A 41 -0.39 -4.63 10.57
C THR A 41 -1.30 -4.54 11.80
N SER A 42 -1.78 -3.33 12.11
CA SER A 42 -2.69 -3.05 13.22
C SER A 42 -3.73 -2.02 12.79
N GLN A 43 -5.02 -2.25 13.05
CA GLN A 43 -6.09 -1.31 12.69
C GLN A 43 -6.27 -0.17 13.71
N LEU A 44 -5.80 -0.37 14.94
CA LEU A 44 -5.95 0.56 16.05
C LEU A 44 -4.64 0.61 16.82
N LEU A 45 -4.05 1.81 16.95
CA LEU A 45 -2.78 2.02 17.64
C LEU A 45 -2.94 3.15 18.65
N GLY A 46 -2.58 2.88 19.90
CA GLY A 46 -2.48 3.87 20.96
C GLY A 46 -1.03 4.27 21.16
N ALA A 47 -0.76 5.57 21.29
CA ALA A 47 0.58 6.06 21.54
C ALA A 47 0.60 7.18 22.59
N PRO A 48 1.66 7.28 23.41
CA PRO A 48 1.84 8.41 24.32
C PRO A 48 2.21 9.67 23.52
N LEU A 49 1.70 10.81 23.97
CA LEU A 49 2.13 12.11 23.44
C LEU A 49 3.66 12.28 23.58
N GLY A 50 4.27 12.91 22.59
CA GLY A 50 5.71 13.13 22.48
C GLY A 50 6.52 11.96 21.91
N SER A 51 5.93 10.77 21.77
CA SER A 51 6.63 9.60 21.21
C SER A 51 6.64 9.57 19.68
N ASP A 52 7.56 8.78 19.11
CA ASP A 52 7.57 8.47 17.69
C ASP A 52 6.76 7.19 17.43
N VAL A 53 5.78 7.27 16.55
CA VAL A 53 4.81 6.18 16.32
C VAL A 53 5.01 5.60 14.93
N GLN A 54 5.11 4.28 14.85
CA GLN A 54 5.23 3.55 13.58
C GLN A 54 3.91 2.92 13.17
N LEU A 55 3.48 3.23 11.96
CA LEU A 55 2.35 2.65 11.25
C LEU A 55 2.88 1.81 10.08
N GLU A 56 2.29 0.63 9.85
CA GLU A 56 2.81 -0.32 8.86
C GLU A 56 1.69 -1.00 8.06
N CYS A 57 1.91 -1.13 6.74
CA CYS A 57 1.03 -1.85 5.82
C CYS A 57 1.81 -2.76 4.87
N THR A 58 1.38 -4.01 4.77
CA THR A 58 1.85 -4.93 3.72
C THR A 58 0.95 -4.83 2.50
N VAL A 59 1.56 -4.58 1.34
CA VAL A 59 0.89 -4.55 0.03
C VAL A 59 1.40 -5.72 -0.81
N GLU A 60 0.49 -6.43 -1.46
CA GLU A 60 0.84 -7.40 -2.51
C GLU A 60 0.19 -6.97 -3.83
N ALA A 61 0.99 -6.75 -4.87
CA ALA A 61 0.49 -6.31 -6.17
C ALA A 61 1.46 -6.67 -7.32
N SER A 62 0.90 -6.85 -8.51
CA SER A 62 1.67 -7.03 -9.75
C SER A 62 0.86 -6.52 -10.94
N PRO A 63 1.35 -5.61 -11.81
CA PRO A 63 2.65 -4.96 -11.75
C PRO A 63 2.84 -4.13 -10.48
N MET A 64 4.09 -3.72 -10.26
CA MET A 64 4.47 -2.96 -9.08
C MET A 64 3.60 -1.69 -8.92
N PRO A 65 3.02 -1.45 -7.75
CA PRO A 65 2.08 -0.35 -7.57
C PRO A 65 2.79 0.95 -7.19
N VAL A 66 2.04 2.04 -7.29
CA VAL A 66 2.33 3.31 -6.63
C VAL A 66 1.61 3.31 -5.29
N SER A 67 2.36 3.52 -4.21
CA SER A 67 1.80 3.49 -2.85
C SER A 67 2.09 4.79 -2.10
N TYR A 68 1.13 5.26 -1.31
CA TYR A 68 1.20 6.54 -0.60
C TYR A 68 0.35 6.55 0.67
N TRP A 69 0.62 7.51 1.55
CA TRP A 69 -0.08 7.67 2.82
C TRP A 69 -1.04 8.86 2.78
N LEU A 70 -2.19 8.68 3.40
CA LEU A 70 -3.21 9.72 3.58
C LEU A 70 -3.56 9.86 5.06
N LYS A 71 -3.91 11.08 5.50
CA LYS A 71 -4.48 11.35 6.83
C LYS A 71 -5.84 12.04 6.68
N GLY A 72 -6.80 11.64 7.50
CA GLY A 72 -8.12 12.28 7.58
C GLY A 72 -9.28 11.42 7.07
N GLY A 73 -10.23 12.07 6.39
CA GLY A 73 -11.54 11.53 6.05
C GLY A 73 -11.54 10.33 5.09
N ARG A 74 -12.74 9.92 4.65
CA ARG A 74 -12.92 8.71 3.84
C ARG A 74 -12.17 8.81 2.51
N VAL A 75 -11.43 7.76 2.20
CA VAL A 75 -10.83 7.56 0.89
C VAL A 75 -11.93 7.11 -0.06
N LEU A 76 -12.37 7.99 -0.96
CA LEU A 76 -13.36 7.62 -1.96
C LEU A 76 -12.72 6.75 -3.06
N PRO A 77 -13.42 5.72 -3.58
CA PRO A 77 -12.86 4.80 -4.57
C PRO A 77 -12.42 5.45 -5.89
N ASN A 78 -12.99 6.61 -6.28
CA ASN A 78 -12.95 7.12 -7.67
C ASN A 78 -12.65 8.63 -7.84
N SER A 79 -11.99 9.30 -6.88
CA SER A 79 -11.89 10.77 -6.88
C SER A 79 -11.11 11.44 -8.03
N PHE A 80 -10.48 10.68 -8.94
CA PHE A 80 -9.88 11.24 -10.16
C PHE A 80 -10.84 11.36 -11.35
N ALA A 81 -11.99 10.66 -11.33
CA ALA A 81 -13.00 10.71 -12.40
C ALA A 81 -14.12 11.73 -12.16
N SER A 82 -14.20 12.32 -10.95
CA SER A 82 -15.24 13.30 -10.58
C SER A 82 -14.73 14.73 -10.48
N ALA A 83 -13.45 14.99 -10.79
CA ALA A 83 -12.92 16.36 -10.85
C ALA A 83 -13.26 17.08 -12.18
N SER A 84 -13.82 16.38 -13.18
CA SER A 84 -14.14 16.95 -14.49
C SER A 84 -15.50 17.64 -14.54
N ASN A 85 -16.42 17.33 -13.63
CA ASN A 85 -17.72 18.01 -13.52
C ASN A 85 -17.79 18.67 -12.15
N GLY A 86 -17.57 19.99 -12.11
CA GLY A 86 -17.46 20.83 -10.91
C GLY A 86 -18.71 20.94 -10.03
N ASN A 87 -19.40 19.83 -9.77
CA ASN A 87 -20.53 19.72 -8.85
C ASN A 87 -20.14 18.78 -7.69
N PHE A 88 -19.11 19.13 -6.93
CA PHE A 88 -19.07 18.68 -5.53
C PHE A 88 -20.09 19.53 -4.78
N ALA A 89 -21.31 19.01 -4.65
CA ALA A 89 -22.11 19.38 -3.51
C ALA A 89 -21.26 19.04 -2.28
N GLU A 90 -20.83 20.08 -1.57
CA GLU A 90 -20.10 20.00 -0.31
C GLU A 90 -20.95 19.21 0.68
N GLN A 91 -20.76 17.89 0.71
CA GLN A 91 -21.43 17.03 1.68
C GLN A 91 -20.86 17.40 3.05
N PRO A 92 -21.68 17.91 3.99
CA PRO A 92 -21.17 18.42 5.26
C PRO A 92 -20.49 17.27 6.02
N GLY A 93 -19.19 17.38 6.25
CA GLY A 93 -18.41 16.44 7.07
C GLY A 93 -17.46 15.49 6.35
N LEU A 94 -17.32 15.54 5.02
CA LEU A 94 -16.29 14.76 4.31
C LEU A 94 -15.06 15.63 4.01
N SER A 95 -14.16 15.77 5.00
CA SER A 95 -12.86 16.39 4.76
C SER A 95 -12.04 15.54 3.78
N ARG A 96 -11.49 16.19 2.74
CA ARG A 96 -10.60 15.53 1.78
C ARG A 96 -9.38 14.99 2.54
N PRO A 97 -9.00 13.73 2.36
CA PRO A 97 -7.80 13.21 2.98
C PRO A 97 -6.56 13.98 2.47
N GLU A 98 -5.68 14.32 3.40
CA GLU A 98 -4.42 14.98 3.13
C GLU A 98 -3.37 13.93 2.74
N MET A 99 -2.62 14.18 1.68
CA MET A 99 -1.50 13.33 1.28
C MET A 99 -0.29 13.64 2.16
N LEU A 100 0.24 12.61 2.82
CA LEU A 100 1.43 12.73 3.66
C LEU A 100 2.68 12.59 2.82
N LEU A 101 3.64 13.47 3.06
CA LEU A 101 4.94 13.49 2.41
C LEU A 101 6.03 13.26 3.45
N ASP A 102 7.15 12.67 3.00
CA ASP A 102 8.33 12.50 3.84
C ASP A 102 8.90 13.89 4.24
N GLY A 103 9.34 14.01 5.49
CA GLY A 103 9.83 15.28 6.01
C GLY A 103 10.13 15.27 7.52
N PRO A 104 10.13 16.45 8.17
CA PRO A 104 10.41 16.55 9.60
C PRO A 104 9.37 15.85 10.47
N LYS A 105 8.08 15.97 10.11
CA LYS A 105 6.96 15.40 10.87
C LYS A 105 6.73 13.91 10.59
N TYR A 106 6.88 13.51 9.34
CA TYR A 106 6.58 12.15 8.88
C TYR A 106 7.82 11.53 8.24
N GLY A 107 8.19 10.32 8.69
CA GLY A 107 9.16 9.48 7.99
C GLY A 107 8.44 8.42 7.18
N ILE A 108 8.57 8.43 5.85
CA ILE A 108 7.90 7.46 4.97
C ILE A 108 8.95 6.59 4.31
N THR A 109 8.84 5.28 4.48
CA THR A 109 9.72 4.31 3.81
C THR A 109 8.92 3.20 3.15
N GLU A 110 9.50 2.65 2.09
CA GLU A 110 8.92 1.56 1.30
C GLU A 110 10.01 0.52 1.03
N ASP A 111 9.74 -0.72 1.42
CA ASP A 111 10.63 -1.86 1.22
C ASP A 111 9.99 -2.87 0.27
N ARG A 112 10.71 -3.24 -0.80
CA ARG A 112 10.13 -3.94 -1.97
C ARG A 112 10.79 -5.32 -2.13
N HIS A 113 9.98 -6.37 -2.06
CA HIS A 113 10.40 -7.77 -2.16
C HIS A 113 9.50 -8.54 -3.13
N GLY A 114 9.92 -8.64 -4.40
CA GLY A 114 9.14 -9.30 -5.45
C GLY A 114 7.82 -8.56 -5.71
N PHE A 115 6.68 -9.25 -5.52
CA PHE A 115 5.34 -8.66 -5.62
C PHE A 115 4.83 -8.08 -4.29
N ARG A 116 5.63 -8.15 -3.22
CA ARG A 116 5.29 -7.65 -1.89
C ARG A 116 6.00 -6.33 -1.62
N THR A 117 5.32 -5.43 -0.94
CA THR A 117 5.83 -4.13 -0.51
C THR A 117 5.46 -3.92 0.94
N ASN A 118 6.41 -3.55 1.78
CA ASN A 118 6.15 -3.11 3.13
C ASN A 118 6.24 -1.59 3.21
N MET A 119 5.13 -0.94 3.52
CA MET A 119 5.05 0.51 3.69
C MET A 119 5.12 0.85 5.16
N ARG A 120 5.94 1.84 5.51
CA ARG A 120 6.08 2.34 6.87
C ARG A 120 5.88 3.85 6.91
N LEU A 121 5.13 4.30 7.91
CA LEU A 121 4.97 5.72 8.25
C LEU A 121 5.36 5.90 9.71
N VAL A 122 6.31 6.79 9.97
CA VAL A 122 6.73 7.22 11.30
C VAL A 122 6.15 8.61 11.55
N VAL A 123 5.27 8.75 12.53
CA VAL A 123 4.78 10.05 13.01
C VAL A 123 5.68 10.48 14.16
N ARG A 124 6.51 11.51 13.96
CA ARG A 124 7.46 11.98 14.97
C ARG A 124 6.80 12.91 15.97
N SER A 125 7.20 12.84 17.24
CA SER A 125 6.70 13.69 18.33
C SER A 125 5.17 13.78 18.33
N PHE A 126 4.52 12.64 18.55
CA PHE A 126 3.07 12.48 18.48
C PHE A 126 2.33 13.50 19.35
N SER A 127 1.36 14.19 18.76
CA SER A 127 0.62 15.29 19.39
C SER A 127 -0.89 15.10 19.24
N PRO A 128 -1.73 15.84 20.00
CA PRO A 128 -3.17 15.75 19.84
C PRO A 128 -3.65 16.04 18.40
N GLY A 129 -2.92 16.85 17.64
CA GLY A 129 -3.24 17.12 16.23
C GLY A 129 -2.94 15.95 15.28
N ASP A 130 -2.19 14.95 15.71
CA ASP A 130 -1.90 13.74 14.95
C ASP A 130 -2.93 12.63 15.15
N VAL A 131 -3.76 12.75 16.19
CA VAL A 131 -4.87 11.84 16.42
C VAL A 131 -5.77 11.84 15.20
N GLY A 132 -6.10 10.65 14.71
CA GLY A 132 -6.94 10.54 13.53
C GLY A 132 -6.85 9.21 12.81
N THR A 133 -7.38 9.24 11.59
CA THR A 133 -7.41 8.10 10.70
C THR A 133 -6.33 8.26 9.65
N TYR A 134 -5.54 7.22 9.46
CA TYR A 134 -4.49 7.12 8.47
C TYR A 134 -4.84 6.02 7.46
N HIS A 135 -4.51 6.25 6.20
CA HIS A 135 -4.74 5.27 5.14
C HIS A 135 -3.44 5.02 4.39
N CYS A 136 -3.09 3.75 4.20
CA CYS A 136 -2.10 3.34 3.22
C CYS A 136 -2.83 2.97 1.94
N VAL A 137 -2.53 3.65 0.85
CA VAL A 137 -3.20 3.45 -0.43
C VAL A 137 -2.20 2.91 -1.43
N SER A 138 -2.62 1.94 -2.23
CA SER A 138 -1.80 1.39 -3.29
C SER A 138 -2.60 1.21 -4.58
N THR A 139 -2.02 1.61 -5.70
CA THR A 139 -2.67 1.60 -7.03
C THR A 139 -1.74 0.99 -8.08
N ASN A 140 -2.24 0.07 -8.87
CA ASN A 140 -1.58 -0.40 -10.09
C ASN A 140 -2.56 -0.34 -11.28
N SER A 141 -2.13 -0.82 -12.46
CA SER A 141 -2.94 -0.81 -13.68
C SER A 141 -4.21 -1.68 -13.62
N LEU A 142 -4.33 -2.56 -12.63
CA LEU A 142 -5.50 -3.44 -12.45
C LEU A 142 -6.47 -2.94 -11.37
N GLY A 143 -6.07 -1.96 -10.55
CA GLY A 143 -6.97 -1.38 -9.56
C GLY A 143 -6.27 -0.68 -8.41
N ARG A 144 -7.09 -0.36 -7.41
CA ARG A 144 -6.72 0.40 -6.22
C ARG A 144 -7.24 -0.32 -4.98
N ALA A 145 -6.43 -0.31 -3.93
CA ALA A 145 -6.84 -0.77 -2.61
C ALA A 145 -6.24 0.15 -1.54
N ASP A 146 -6.90 0.22 -0.39
CA ASP A 146 -6.46 0.97 0.76
C ASP A 146 -6.65 0.18 2.05
N GLY A 147 -5.83 0.50 3.04
CA GLY A 147 -5.93 -0.01 4.40
C GLY A 147 -6.05 1.14 5.37
N THR A 148 -6.98 1.04 6.32
CA THR A 148 -7.25 2.08 7.31
C THR A 148 -6.67 1.69 8.66
N MET A 149 -6.00 2.64 9.31
CA MET A 149 -5.61 2.56 10.73
C MET A 149 -6.07 3.80 11.49
N ARG A 150 -6.36 3.61 12.77
CA ARG A 150 -6.72 4.69 13.68
C ARG A 150 -5.66 4.85 14.75
N LEU A 151 -5.13 6.06 14.84
CA LEU A 151 -4.14 6.46 15.84
C LEU A 151 -4.82 7.35 16.88
N TYR A 152 -4.63 7.03 18.15
CA TYR A 152 -5.21 7.76 19.28
C TYR A 152 -4.21 7.91 20.41
N ASP A 153 -4.45 8.88 21.30
CA ASP A 153 -3.69 9.01 22.53
C ASP A 153 -4.07 7.89 23.50
N MET A 154 -3.08 7.09 23.88
CA MET A 154 -3.27 5.92 24.75
C MET A 154 -3.93 6.28 26.08
N PHE A 155 -3.74 7.51 26.58
CA PHE A 155 -4.29 7.93 27.86
C PHE A 155 -5.75 8.40 27.81
N THR A 156 -6.34 8.53 26.61
CA THR A 156 -7.74 8.94 26.43
C THR A 156 -8.75 7.77 26.51
N LEU A 157 -8.29 6.52 26.65
CA LEU A 157 -9.16 5.32 26.80
C LEU A 157 -9.56 4.98 28.25
N LYS A 158 -9.49 5.93 29.18
CA LYS A 158 -9.93 5.72 30.57
C LYS A 158 -11.42 5.99 30.75
#